data_AF-A0A2Z6A2T1-F1
#
_entry.id   AF-A0A2Z6A2T1-F1
#
_cell.length_a   1.000
_cell.length_b   1.000
_cell.length_c   1.000
_cell.angle_alpha   90.00
_cell.angle_beta   90.00
_cell.angle_gamma   90.00
#
_symmetry.space_group_name_H-M   'P 1'
#
loop_
_entity.id
_entity.type
_entity.pdbx_description
1 polymer ?
#
loop_
_entity_poly.entity_id
_entity_poly.type
_entity_poly.pdbx_seq_one_letter_code
_entity_poly.pdbx_strand_id
1 'polypeptide(L)' 'KGKEEKYITFPWDKGFSADDMEDYSDEIEFSDWTHALSRAPMLKAQHPDYELFMTGIHAIRGVSCS' A
#
# COMPACT_ATOMS: atom_id res chain seq x y z
N LYS A 1 -21.16 20.78 3.21
CA LYS A 1 -20.30 20.65 4.41
C LYS A 1 -19.99 19.17 4.60
N GLY A 2 -18.72 18.76 4.49
CA GLY A 2 -18.22 17.52 5.10
C GLY A 2 -18.26 16.23 4.27
N LYS A 3 -17.76 16.21 3.05
CA LYS A 3 -17.14 14.98 2.54
C LYS A 3 -15.64 15.26 2.53
N GLU A 4 -14.88 14.56 3.38
CA GLU A 4 -13.46 14.36 3.08
C GLU A 4 -13.41 13.72 1.69
N GLU A 5 -12.79 14.41 0.74
CA GLU A 5 -12.58 13.84 -0.57
C GLU A 5 -11.62 12.66 -0.42
N LYS A 6 -12.13 11.46 -0.67
CA LYS A 6 -11.32 10.24 -0.71
C LYS A 6 -10.48 10.27 -1.98
N TYR A 7 -9.31 10.89 -1.87
CA TYR A 7 -8.35 10.96 -2.96
C TYR A 7 -7.59 9.62 -3.07
N ILE A 8 -7.22 9.24 -4.29
CA ILE A 8 -6.40 8.05 -4.52
C ILE A 8 -4.98 8.38 -4.09
N THR A 9 -4.46 7.64 -3.12
CA THR A 9 -3.12 7.83 -2.59
C THR A 9 -2.35 6.51 -2.71
N PHE A 10 -1.12 6.58 -3.19
CA PHE A 10 -0.20 5.44 -3.14
C PHE A 10 0.66 5.56 -1.87
N PRO A 11 0.75 4.51 -1.03
CA PRO A 11 1.43 4.57 0.27
C PRO A 11 2.96 4.42 0.12
N TRP A 12 3.58 5.25 -0.73
CA TRP A 12 4.97 5.07 -1.17
C TRP A 12 5.97 5.99 -0.47
N ASP A 13 5.53 6.81 0.48
CA ASP A 13 6.36 7.84 1.12
C ASP A 13 7.57 7.26 1.85
N LYS A 14 7.47 6.00 2.32
CA LYS A 14 8.58 5.28 2.97
C LYS A 14 9.31 4.31 2.03
N GLY A 15 8.71 3.93 0.91
CA GLY A 15 9.28 2.97 -0.04
C GLY A 15 8.22 2.09 -0.72
N PHE A 16 8.68 1.08 -1.45
CA PHE A 16 7.82 0.15 -2.19
C PHE A 16 7.76 -1.25 -1.55
N SER A 17 8.52 -1.51 -0.48
CA SER A 17 8.42 -2.79 0.21
C SER A 17 7.12 -2.87 1.01
N ALA A 18 6.66 -4.10 1.29
CA ALA A 18 5.49 -4.29 2.14
C ALA A 18 5.70 -3.69 3.54
N ASP A 19 6.91 -3.83 4.08
CA ASP A 19 7.29 -3.28 5.39
C ASP A 19 7.23 -1.74 5.40
N ASP A 20 7.70 -1.08 4.33
CA ASP A 20 7.64 0.39 4.22
C ASP A 20 6.19 0.89 4.17
N MET A 21 5.31 0.18 3.44
CA MET A 21 3.89 0.54 3.34
C MET A 21 3.14 0.28 4.66
N GLU A 22 3.51 -0.77 5.40
CA GLU A 22 3.02 -1.07 6.74
C GLU A 22 3.42 0.05 7.71
N ASP A 23 4.72 0.39 7.75
CA ASP A 23 5.25 1.49 8.57
C ASP A 23 4.56 2.82 8.25
N TYR A 24 4.27 3.10 6.98
CA TYR A 24 3.56 4.31 6.57
C TYR A 24 2.13 4.32 7.12
N SER A 25 1.42 3.20 6.98
CA SER A 25 0.03 3.07 7.41
C SER A 25 -0.12 3.14 8.93
N ASP A 26 0.83 2.55 9.66
CA ASP A 26 0.90 2.59 11.12
C ASP A 26 1.18 4.00 11.64
N GLU A 27 2.08 4.76 11.00
CA GLU A 27 2.42 6.13 11.42
C GLU A 27 1.23 7.08 11.35
N ILE A 28 0.36 6.91 10.34
CA ILE A 28 -0.85 7.72 10.18
C ILE A 28 -2.09 7.10 10.85
N GLU A 29 -1.92 5.99 11.58
CA GLU A 29 -2.98 5.21 12.21
C GLU A 29 -4.12 4.85 11.23
N PHE A 30 -3.79 4.54 9.97
CA PHE A 30 -4.78 4.27 8.94
C PHE A 30 -5.36 2.86 9.05
N SER A 31 -6.66 2.73 8.78
CA SER A 31 -7.33 1.44 8.64
C SER A 31 -8.43 1.52 7.58
N ASP A 32 -8.47 0.53 6.68
CA ASP A 32 -9.52 0.40 5.69
C ASP A 32 -10.85 -0.02 6.32
N TRP A 33 -10.80 -0.98 7.26
CA TRP A 33 -11.95 -1.40 8.04
C TRP A 33 -11.56 -2.07 9.37
N THR A 34 -12.49 -2.07 10.32
CA THR A 34 -12.38 -2.91 11.52
C THR A 34 -12.95 -4.30 11.23
N HIS A 35 -12.13 -5.34 11.36
CA HIS A 35 -12.55 -6.72 11.11
C HIS A 35 -13.72 -7.11 12.01
N ALA A 36 -14.79 -7.66 11.43
CA ALA A 36 -16.07 -7.86 12.12
C ALA A 36 -16.01 -8.88 13.27
N LEU A 37 -15.10 -9.86 13.20
CA LEU A 37 -14.96 -10.92 14.19
C LEU A 37 -13.91 -10.58 15.25
N SER A 38 -12.67 -10.34 14.82
CA SER A 38 -11.53 -10.08 15.72
C SER A 38 -11.46 -8.66 16.23
N ARG A 39 -12.21 -7.72 15.64
CA ARG A 39 -12.17 -6.28 15.94
C ARG A 39 -10.82 -5.61 15.66
N ALA A 40 -9.91 -6.29 14.96
CA ALA A 40 -8.64 -5.71 14.55
C ALA A 40 -8.83 -4.63 13.46
N PRO A 41 -8.06 -3.52 13.49
CA PRO A 41 -7.95 -2.61 12.36
C PRO A 41 -7.20 -3.30 11.21
N MET A 42 -7.78 -3.31 10.02
CA MET A 42 -7.22 -4.00 8.85
C MET A 42 -6.74 -3.02 7.79
N LEU A 43 -5.69 -3.44 7.09
CA LEU A 43 -5.22 -2.87 5.83
C LEU A 43 -5.57 -3.82 4.68
N LYS A 44 -5.85 -3.28 3.50
CA LYS A 44 -6.13 -4.06 2.30
C LYS A 44 -5.18 -3.67 1.19
N ALA A 45 -4.32 -4.61 0.82
CA ALA A 45 -3.55 -4.48 -0.41
C ALA A 45 -4.47 -4.57 -1.65
N GLN A 46 -4.25 -3.73 -2.65
CA GLN A 46 -4.81 -3.85 -4.00
C GLN A 46 -3.67 -3.99 -5.01
N HIS A 47 -3.64 -5.14 -5.70
CA HIS A 47 -2.76 -5.46 -6.85
C HIS A 47 -1.44 -4.65 -6.90
N PRO A 48 -0.48 -4.91 -5.98
CA PRO A 48 0.78 -4.19 -5.91
C PRO A 48 1.76 -4.64 -7.02
N ASP A 49 1.29 -4.64 -8.27
CA ASP A 49 2.00 -5.24 -9.41
C ASP A 49 3.29 -4.48 -9.70
N TYR A 50 3.25 -3.14 -9.64
CA TYR A 50 4.41 -2.30 -9.89
C TYR A 50 5.45 -2.48 -8.78
N GLU A 51 5.01 -2.44 -7.53
CA GLU A 51 5.88 -2.51 -6.35
C GLU A 51 6.52 -3.90 -6.23
N LEU A 52 5.74 -4.97 -6.45
CA LEU A 52 6.29 -6.33 -6.52
C LEU A 52 7.22 -6.49 -7.72
N PHE A 53 6.87 -5.96 -8.89
CA PHE A 53 7.73 -6.01 -10.08
C PHE A 53 9.10 -5.39 -9.83
N MET A 54 9.15 -4.24 -9.13
CA MET A 54 10.40 -3.54 -8.80
C MET A 54 11.37 -4.39 -7.95
N THR A 55 10.86 -5.39 -7.23
CA THR A 55 11.70 -6.35 -6.48
C THR A 55 12.28 -7.48 -7.34
N GLY A 56 11.76 -7.67 -8.56
CA GLY A 56 12.08 -8.80 -9.43
C GLY A 56 13.33 -8.60 -10.31
N ILE A 57 13.94 -9.71 -10.76
CA ILE A 57 15.14 -9.68 -11.60
C ILE A 57 14.93 -8.99 -12.95
N HIS A 58 13.72 -9.05 -13.51
CA HIS A 58 13.40 -8.36 -14.76
C HIS A 58 13.53 -6.84 -14.62
N ALA A 59 12.96 -6.26 -13.56
CA ALA A 59 13.09 -4.84 -13.26
C ALA A 59 14.56 -4.45 -13.01
N ILE A 60 15.29 -5.25 -12.21
CA ILE A 60 16.72 -5.04 -11.93
C ILE A 60 17.56 -5.06 -13.21
N ARG A 61 17.14 -5.82 -14.23
CA ARG A 61 17.79 -5.89 -15.55
C ARG A 61 17.23 -4.91 -16.57
N GLY A 62 16.35 -3.99 -16.17
CA GLY A 62 15.81 -2.93 -17.02
C GLY A 62 14.77 -3.39 -18.06
N VAL A 63 14.21 -4.61 -17.90
CA VAL A 63 13.09 -5.07 -18.74
C VAL A 63 11.84 -4.33 -18.29
N SER A 64 11.13 -3.65 -19.19
CA SER A 64 9.91 -2.90 -18.89
C SER A 64 8.64 -3.76 -19.00
N CYS A 65 7.51 -3.21 -18.55
CA CYS A 65 6.19 -3.85 -18.65
C CYS A 65 5.64 -3.93 -20.09
N SER A 66 6.14 -3.07 -20.99
CA SER A 66 5.67 -2.80 -22.36
C SER A 66 6.00 -3.90 -23.36
#